data_AF-A0A411YKH1-F1
#
_entry.id   AF-A0A411YKH1-F1
#
_cell.length_a   1.000
_cell.length_b   1.000
_cell.length_c   1.000
_cell.angle_alpha   90.00
_cell.angle_beta   90.00
_cell.angle_gamma   90.00
#
_symmetry.space_group_name_H-M   'P 1'
#
loop_
_entity.id
_entity.type
_entity.pdbx_description
1 polymer ?
#
loop_
_entity_poly.entity_id
_entity_poly.type
_entity_poly.pdbx_seq_one_letter_code
_entity_poly.pdbx_strand_id
1 'polypeptide(L)' 'MGYLELFVIFLGSIGLALLLGTGTAYLRYRRTGSFPGQPEDARPEATAAAVRGAKVRMVLGAALAAPFAWILARLLA' A
#
# COMPACT_ATOMS: atom_id res chain seq x y z
N MET A 1 5.42 11.99 -25.03
CA MET A 1 5.46 11.15 -23.83
C MET A 1 6.64 10.19 -23.96
N GLY A 2 7.68 10.35 -23.15
CA GLY A 2 8.91 9.55 -23.24
C GLY A 2 8.80 8.23 -22.47
N TYR A 3 9.59 7.21 -22.85
CA TYR A 3 9.62 5.91 -22.15
C TYR A 3 9.85 6.03 -20.63
N LEU A 4 10.65 7.03 -20.21
CA LEU A 4 10.90 7.35 -18.81
C LEU A 4 9.61 7.75 -18.06
N GLU A 5 8.75 8.57 -18.67
CA GLU A 5 7.50 9.03 -18.06
C GLU A 5 6.53 7.88 -17.86
N LEU A 6 6.38 7.02 -18.87
CA LEU A 6 5.55 5.82 -18.79
C LEU A 6 6.03 4.86 -17.70
N PHE A 7 7.35 4.67 -17.59
CA PHE A 7 7.95 3.85 -16.54
C PHE A 7 7.70 4.42 -15.14
N VAL A 8 7.84 5.75 -14.97
CA VAL A 8 7.60 6.43 -13.68
C VAL A 8 6.14 6.35 -13.26
N ILE A 9 5.20 6.58 -14.19
CA ILE A 9 3.76 6.46 -13.93
C ILE A 9 3.40 5.02 -13.55
N PHE A 10 3.95 4.04 -14.28
CA PHE A 10 3.73 2.63 -14.00
C PHE A 10 4.20 2.23 -12.60
N LEU A 11 5.45 2.50 -12.22
CA LEU A 11 5.93 2.20 -10.87
C LEU A 11 5.19 2.99 -9.78
N GLY A 12 4.90 4.27 -10.02
CA GLY A 12 4.13 5.08 -9.10
C GLY A 12 2.73 4.49 -8.83
N SER A 13 2.06 4.01 -9.88
CA SER A 13 0.74 3.39 -9.77
C SER A 13 0.75 2.02 -9.06
N ILE A 14 1.83 1.24 -9.19
CA ILE A 14 2.02 0.01 -8.39
C ILE A 14 2.18 0.35 -6.91
N GLY A 15 3.01 1.34 -6.57
CA GLY A 15 3.19 1.80 -5.19
C GLY A 15 1.88 2.31 -4.59
N LEU A 16 1.10 3.08 -5.37
CA LEU A 16 -0.20 3.59 -4.96
C LEU A 16 -1.23 2.46 -4.76
N ALA A 17 -1.26 1.47 -5.65
CA ALA A 17 -2.14 0.31 -5.54
C ALA A 17 -1.83 -0.52 -4.28
N LEU A 18 -0.55 -0.72 -3.97
CA LEU A 18 -0.12 -1.38 -2.73
C LEU A 18 -0.55 -0.59 -1.49
N LEU A 19 -0.39 0.74 -1.51
CA LEU A 19 -0.80 1.62 -0.42
C LEU A 19 -2.32 1.58 -0.19
N LEU A 20 -3.11 1.75 -1.26
CA LEU A 20 -4.57 1.81 -1.18
C LEU A 20 -5.18 0.43 -0.89
N GLY A 21 -4.71 -0.63 -1.54
CA GLY A 21 -5.19 -1.99 -1.30
C GLY A 21 -4.92 -2.45 0.14
N THR A 22 -3.72 -2.16 0.66
CA THR A 22 -3.39 -2.53 2.04
C THR A 22 -3.99 -1.56 3.08
N GLY A 23 -4.08 -0.27 2.73
CA GLY A 23 -4.68 0.75 3.59
C GLY A 23 -6.17 0.57 3.80
N THR A 24 -6.91 0.16 2.76
CA THR A 24 -8.34 -0.17 2.88
C THR A 24 -8.55 -1.39 3.76
N ALA A 25 -7.72 -2.42 3.64
CA ALA A 25 -7.74 -3.58 4.53
C ALA A 25 -7.48 -3.20 6.00
N TYR A 26 -6.51 -2.30 6.24
CA TYR A 26 -6.19 -1.80 7.58
C TYR A 26 -7.31 -0.93 8.18
N LEU A 27 -7.92 -0.05 7.38
CA LEU A 27 -9.07 0.76 7.82
C LEU A 27 -10.29 -0.11 8.14
N ARG A 28 -10.53 -1.16 7.34
CA ARG A 28 -11.59 -2.14 7.63
C ARG A 28 -11.32 -2.85 8.95
N TYR A 29 -10.10 -3.34 9.17
CA TYR A 29 -9.69 -3.93 10.46
C TYR A 29 -9.95 -3.00 11.64
N ARG A 30 -9.64 -1.70 11.52
CA ARG A 30 -9.92 -0.73 12.59
C ARG A 30 -11.41 -0.57 12.88
N ARG A 31 -12.27 -0.79 11.89
CA ARG A 31 -13.74 -0.66 12.02
C ARG A 31 -14.41 -1.96 12.48
N THR A 32 -13.98 -3.11 11.97
CA THR A 32 -14.64 -4.40 12.21
C THR A 32 -13.92 -5.29 13.21
N GLY A 33 -12.68 -4.95 13.61
CA GLY A 33 -11.83 -5.81 14.44
C GLY A 33 -11.30 -7.04 13.71
N SER A 34 -11.78 -7.32 12.49
CA SER A 34 -11.41 -8.48 11.67
C SER A 34 -10.55 -8.05 10.48
N PHE A 35 -9.41 -8.73 10.31
CA PHE A 35 -8.52 -8.48 9.18
C PHE A 35 -8.95 -9.34 7.99
N PRO A 36 -9.16 -8.77 6.79
CA PRO A 36 -9.59 -9.56 5.63
C PRO A 36 -8.55 -10.63 5.28
N GLY A 37 -8.99 -11.88 5.16
CA GLY A 37 -8.13 -13.04 4.89
C GLY A 37 -7.68 -13.82 6.14
N GLN A 38 -8.14 -13.45 7.34
CA GLN A 38 -7.98 -14.29 8.53
C GLN A 38 -9.19 -15.21 8.77
N PRO A 39 -8.97 -16.47 9.20
CA PRO A 39 -10.04 -17.33 9.69
C PRO A 39 -10.71 -16.72 10.92
N GLU A 40 -12.01 -16.95 11.10
CA GLU A 40 -12.81 -16.40 12.20
C GLU A 40 -12.24 -16.73 13.59
N ASP A 41 -11.52 -17.84 13.72
CA ASP A 41 -10.87 -18.30 14.96
C ASP A 41 -9.37 -17.90 15.08
N ALA A 42 -8.93 -16.88 14.34
CA ALA A 42 -7.53 -16.47 14.37
C ALA A 42 -7.10 -16.01 15.77
N ARG A 43 -6.07 -16.67 16.32
CA ARG A 43 -5.44 -16.26 17.58
C ARG A 43 -4.95 -14.81 17.48
N PRO A 44 -5.04 -14.01 18.57
CA PRO A 44 -4.67 -12.59 18.55
C PRO A 44 -3.22 -12.32 18.11
N GLU A 45 -2.30 -13.28 18.30
CA GLU A 45 -0.92 -13.21 17.79
C GLU A 45 -0.84 -13.25 16.26
N ALA A 46 -1.69 -14.07 15.61
CA ALA A 46 -1.75 -14.15 14.15
C ALA A 46 -2.31 -12.84 13.56
N THR A 47 -3.29 -12.22 14.23
CA THR A 47 -3.83 -10.88 13.90
C THR A 47 -2.76 -9.81 14.03
N ALA A 48 -1.98 -9.80 15.10
CA ALA A 48 -0.88 -8.86 15.28
C ALA A 48 0.20 -8.99 14.19
N ALA A 49 0.55 -10.23 13.80
CA ALA A 49 1.51 -10.49 12.72
C ALA A 49 0.98 -10.02 11.35
N ALA A 50 -0.28 -10.29 11.03
CA ALA A 50 -0.91 -9.85 9.78
C ALA A 50 -1.03 -8.32 9.70
N VAL A 51 -1.42 -7.67 10.81
CA VAL A 51 -1.49 -6.21 10.89
C VAL A 51 -0.09 -5.58 10.76
N ARG A 52 0.93 -6.18 11.37
CA ARG A 52 2.33 -5.73 11.21
C ARG A 52 2.79 -5.89 9.76
N GLY A 53 2.48 -7.01 9.11
CA GLY A 53 2.76 -7.25 7.69
C GLY A 53 2.04 -6.25 6.77
N ALA A 54 0.78 -5.92 7.08
CA ALA A 54 0.01 -4.91 6.36
C ALA A 54 0.63 -3.51 6.50
N LYS A 55 1.06 -3.12 7.71
CA LYS A 55 1.79 -1.86 7.92
C LYS A 55 3.08 -1.81 7.11
N VAL A 56 3.87 -2.88 7.10
CA VAL A 56 5.11 -2.95 6.31
C VAL A 56 4.83 -2.77 4.82
N ARG A 57 3.80 -3.43 4.28
CA ARG A 57 3.37 -3.27 2.88
C ARG A 57 2.88 -1.86 2.57
N MET A 58 2.16 -1.21 3.48
CA MET A 58 1.77 0.19 3.33
C MET A 58 2.99 1.13 3.30
N VAL A 59 3.96 0.92 4.20
CA VAL A 59 5.19 1.73 4.24
C VAL A 59 6.02 1.52 2.98
N LEU A 60 6.16 0.28 2.50
CA LEU A 60 6.81 -0.04 1.23
C LEU A 60 6.09 0.61 0.05
N GLY A 61 4.75 0.51 -0.02
CA GLY A 61 3.94 1.16 -1.05
C GLY A 61 4.12 2.69 -1.04
N ALA A 62 4.13 3.32 0.14
CA ALA A 62 4.36 4.76 0.28
C ALA A 62 5.79 5.16 -0.13
N ALA A 63 6.80 4.40 0.32
CA ALA A 63 8.20 4.65 -0.03
C ALA A 63 8.45 4.46 -1.53
N LEU A 64 7.72 3.56 -2.18
CA LEU A 64 7.77 3.37 -3.62
C LEU A 64 6.95 4.43 -4.38
N ALA A 65 5.84 4.92 -3.85
CA ALA A 65 5.00 5.90 -4.55
C ALA A 65 5.53 7.33 -4.42
N ALA A 66 6.05 7.72 -3.25
CA ALA A 66 6.46 9.09 -2.93
C ALA A 66 7.54 9.68 -3.87
N PRO A 67 8.68 9.00 -4.15
CA PRO A 67 9.68 9.55 -5.05
C PRO A 67 9.18 9.63 -6.50
N PHE A 68 8.32 8.69 -6.93
CA PHE A 68 7.76 8.69 -8.28
C PHE A 68 6.69 9.78 -8.45
N ALA A 69 5.89 10.05 -7.42
CA ALA A 69 4.96 11.17 -7.40
C ALA A 69 5.71 12.52 -7.47
N TRP A 70 6.84 12.64 -6.77
CA TRP A 70 7.69 13.84 -6.85
C TRP A 70 8.35 14.02 -8.22
N ILE A 71 8.88 12.95 -8.82
CA ILE A 71 9.42 12.98 -10.18
C ILE A 71 8.33 13.35 -11.19
N LEU A 72 7.14 12.75 -11.08
CA LEU A 72 6.01 13.03 -11.95
C LEU A 72 5.56 14.50 -11.82
N ALA A 73 5.49 15.04 -10.59
CA ALA A 73 5.17 16.44 -10.35
C ALA A 73 6.19 17.39 -10.97
N ARG A 74 7.47 17.00 -11.03
CA ARG A 74 8.53 17.76 -11.72
C ARG A 74 8.49 17.67 -13.23
N LEU A 75 8.01 16.56 -13.80
CA LEU A 75 7.88 16.39 -15.24
C LEU A 75 6.68 17.15 -15.82
N LEU A 76 5.68 17.45 -14.98
CA LEU A 76 4.44 18.14 -15.36
C LEU A 76 4.45 19.65 -15.04
N ALA A 77 5.48 20.16 -14.36
CA ALA A 77 5.65 21.57 -13.97
C ALA A 77 6.58 22.29 -14.94
#